data_AF-A0AAN0R2Q0-F1
#
_entry.id   AF-A0AAN0R2Q0-F1
#
_cell.length_a   1.000
_cell.length_b   1.000
_cell.length_c   1.000
_cell.angle_alpha   90.00
_cell.angle_beta   90.00
_cell.angle_gamma   90.00
#
_symmetry.space_group_name_H-M   'P 1'
#
loop_
_entity.id
_entity.type
_entity.pdbx_description
1 polymer ?
#
loop_
_entity_poly.entity_id
_entity_poly.type
_entity_poly.pdbx_seq_one_letter_code
_entity_poly.pdbx_strand_id
1 'polypeptide(L)'
;MGHDNVAGTTLKSPPDFIKCVRDELPAGEKAFMREDNHALALFLESTDPRQSTGLVEIRPSGTQHHYSAYQRDAWYDKGRLLDAALMCS
;
A
#
# COMPACT_ATOMS: atom_id res chain seq x y z
N MET A 1 0.87 -5.52 19.48
CA MET A 1 1.12 -6.83 18.86
C MET A 1 0.41 -6.82 17.52
N GLY A 2 1.00 -7.13 16.38
CA GLY A 2 2.23 -6.57 15.82
C GLY A 2 1.81 -5.77 14.59
N HIS A 3 2.29 -4.54 14.44
CA HIS A 3 2.06 -3.78 13.22
C HIS A 3 3.20 -4.15 12.28
N ASP A 4 2.88 -4.92 11.25
CA ASP A 4 3.87 -5.26 10.23
C ASP A 4 3.81 -4.20 9.14
N ASN A 5 4.96 -3.59 8.88
CA ASN A 5 5.15 -2.68 7.78
C ASN A 5 6.29 -3.19 6.90
N VAL A 6 6.12 -3.09 5.59
CA VAL A 6 7.21 -3.31 4.62
C VAL A 6 7.52 -1.98 3.96
N ALA A 7 8.78 -1.79 3.62
CA ALA A 7 9.19 -0.68 2.77
C ALA A 7 10.24 -1.17 1.79
N GLY A 8 10.25 -0.58 0.61
CA GLY A 8 11.14 -0.95 -0.47
C GLY A 8 11.19 0.10 -1.56
N THR A 9 11.88 -0.22 -2.65
CA THR A 9 11.97 0.64 -3.83
C THR A 9 11.53 -0.15 -5.06
N THR A 10 10.73 0.47 -5.91
CA THR A 10 10.25 -0.07 -7.18
C THR A 10 10.66 0.83 -8.33
N LEU A 11 10.82 0.24 -9.51
CA LEU A 11 10.99 0.98 -10.78
C LEU A 11 9.64 1.32 -11.44
N LYS A 12 8.53 0.79 -10.91
CA LYS A 12 7.19 1.03 -11.46
C LYS A 12 6.69 2.42 -11.09
N SER A 13 5.95 3.02 -12.01
CA SER A 13 5.27 4.29 -11.75
C SER A 13 4.27 4.14 -10.60
N PRO A 14 4.08 5.19 -9.76
CA PRO A 14 3.13 5.20 -8.65
C PRO A 14 1.73 4.63 -8.98
N PRO A 15 1.05 5.07 -10.06
CA PRO A 15 -0.28 4.55 -10.39
C PRO A 15 -0.26 3.07 -10.82
N ASP A 16 0.84 2.60 -11.41
CA ASP A 16 0.97 1.22 -11.88
C ASP A 16 1.18 0.26 -10.71
N PHE A 17 2.03 0.66 -9.75
CA PHE A 17 2.23 -0.05 -8.50
C PHE A 17 0.94 -0.16 -7.69
N ILE A 18 0.23 0.96 -7.49
CA ILE A 18 -1.03 0.98 -6.72
C ILE A 18 -2.12 0.17 -7.41
N LYS A 19 -2.15 0.16 -8.75
CA LYS A 19 -3.09 -0.66 -9.51
C LYS A 19 -2.79 -2.16 -9.33
N CYS A 20 -1.53 -2.56 -9.38
CA CYS A 20 -1.11 -3.95 -9.13
C CYS A 20 -1.52 -4.40 -7.73
N VAL A 21 -1.22 -3.60 -6.70
CA VAL A 21 -1.60 -3.91 -5.32
C VAL A 21 -3.12 -4.02 -5.17
N ARG A 22 -3.88 -3.12 -5.80
CA ARG A 22 -5.35 -3.16 -5.79
C ARG A 22 -5.92 -4.40 -6.48
N ASP A 23 -5.27 -4.91 -7.53
CA ASP A 23 -5.73 -6.09 -8.26
C ASP A 23 -5.50 -7.38 -7.45
N GLU A 24 -4.43 -7.41 -6.65
CA GLU A 24 -4.12 -8.51 -5.74
C GLU A 24 -5.07 -8.55 -4.52
N LEU A 25 -5.68 -7.41 -4.18
CA LEU A 25 -6.64 -7.32 -3.08
C LEU A 25 -8.01 -7.91 -3.47
N PRO A 26 -8.71 -8.56 -2.52
CA PRO A 26 -10.03 -9.11 -2.79
C PRO A 26 -11.02 -8.00 -3.15
N ALA A 27 -11.87 -8.26 -4.15
CA ALA A 27 -12.85 -7.28 -4.69
C ALA A 27 -13.89 -6.74 -3.68
N GLY A 28 -13.90 -7.23 -2.44
CA GLY A 28 -14.75 -6.74 -1.35
C GLY A 28 -14.11 -5.68 -0.46
N GLU A 29 -12.81 -5.45 -0.57
CA GLU A 29 -12.07 -4.52 0.29
C GLU A 29 -12.14 -3.10 -0.26
N LYS A 30 -12.56 -2.13 0.57
CA LYS A 30 -12.72 -0.76 0.12
C LYS A 30 -11.38 -0.06 0.04
N ALA A 31 -10.82 0.03 -1.17
CA ALA A 31 -9.57 0.74 -1.40
C ALA A 31 -9.83 2.18 -1.88
N PHE A 32 -9.25 3.16 -1.19
CA PHE A 32 -9.34 4.58 -1.47
C PHE A 32 -7.98 5.14 -1.83
N MET A 33 -7.85 5.73 -3.01
CA MET A 33 -6.60 6.37 -3.44
C MET A 33 -6.61 7.85 -3.01
N ARG A 34 -5.50 8.32 -2.46
CA ARG A 34 -5.23 9.71 -2.14
C ARG A 34 -3.85 10.07 -2.68
N GLU A 35 -3.79 11.10 -3.50
CA GLU A 35 -2.53 11.69 -3.94
C GLU A 35 -2.19 12.85 -3.00
N ASP A 36 -0.99 12.86 -2.43
CA ASP A 36 -0.53 13.88 -1.49
C ASP A 36 0.91 14.30 -1.82
N ASN A 37 1.08 15.55 -2.28
CA ASN A 37 2.38 16.19 -2.49
C ASN A 37 3.44 15.31 -3.21
N HIS A 38 3.09 14.80 -4.40
CA HIS A 38 3.85 13.83 -5.22
C HIS A 38 3.89 12.37 -4.71
N ALA A 39 3.29 12.06 -3.57
CA ALA A 39 3.05 10.69 -3.11
C ALA A 39 1.69 10.19 -3.60
N LEU A 40 1.60 8.90 -3.92
CA LEU A 40 0.32 8.22 -4.12
C LEU A 40 0.10 7.22 -2.99
N ALA A 41 -0.98 7.37 -2.26
CA ALA A 41 -1.36 6.52 -1.15
C ALA A 41 -2.67 5.78 -1.45
N LEU A 42 -2.73 4.49 -1.11
CA LEU A 42 -3.90 3.63 -1.13
C LEU A 42 -4.25 3.28 0.31
N PHE A 43 -5.44 3.70 0.75
CA PHE A 43 -6.00 3.42 2.06
C PHE A 43 -7.06 2.33 1.95
N LEU A 44 -7.03 1.35 2.83
CA LEU A 44 -8.01 0.27 2.88
C LEU A 44 -9.02 0.50 4.00
N GLU A 45 -10.28 0.19 3.70
CA GLU A 45 -11.49 0.35 4.50
C GLU A 45 -11.85 1.79 4.87
N SER A 46 -10.86 2.64 5.15
CA SER A 46 -11.03 4.03 5.54
C SER A 46 -9.82 4.87 5.15
N THR A 47 -10.05 6.11 4.74
CA THR A 47 -8.99 7.09 4.42
C THR A 47 -8.32 7.72 5.64
N ASP A 48 -8.81 7.39 6.84
CA ASP A 48 -8.22 7.81 8.10
C ASP A 48 -7.08 6.86 8.47
N PRO A 49 -5.82 7.30 8.59
CA PRO A 49 -4.69 6.42 8.94
C PRO A 49 -4.85 5.72 10.30
N ARG A 50 -5.72 6.24 11.16
CA ARG A 50 -6.06 5.63 12.46
C ARG A 50 -7.16 4.56 12.36
N GLN A 51 -8.05 4.67 11.39
CA GLN A 51 -9.15 3.72 11.20
C GLN A 51 -8.88 2.71 10.07
N SER A 52 -7.97 3.06 9.17
CA SER A 52 -7.56 2.23 8.05
C SER A 52 -6.97 0.92 8.55
N THR A 53 -7.38 -0.17 7.91
CA THR A 53 -6.85 -1.51 8.16
C THR A 53 -5.49 -1.70 7.48
N GLY A 54 -5.25 -0.98 6.39
CA GLY A 54 -3.99 -1.00 5.66
C GLY A 54 -3.77 0.23 4.79
N LEU A 55 -2.51 0.64 4.66
CA LEU A 55 -2.07 1.81 3.95
C LEU A 55 -0.87 1.44 3.09
N VAL A 56 -0.92 1.74 1.80
CA VAL A 56 0.24 1.62 0.90
C VAL A 56 0.54 2.98 0.33
N GLU A 57 1.74 3.47 0.54
CA GLU A 57 2.18 4.76 0.02
C GLU A 57 3.40 4.54 -0.88
N ILE A 58 3.40 5.19 -2.04
CA ILE A 58 4.53 5.20 -2.97
C ILE A 58 4.89 6.64 -3.30
N ARG A 59 6.18 6.95 -3.22
CA ARG A 59 6.76 8.26 -3.44
C ARG A 59 7.87 8.19 -4.48
N PRO A 60 7.89 9.09 -5.48
CA PRO A 60 9.00 9.20 -6.40
C PRO A 60 10.26 9.63 -5.65
N SER A 61 11.37 8.93 -5.90
CA SER A 61 12.68 9.16 -5.31
C SER A 61 13.76 9.09 -6.40
N GLY A 62 13.84 10.13 -7.22
CA GLY A 62 14.78 10.18 -8.35
C GLY A 62 14.39 9.23 -9.48
N THR A 63 15.29 8.30 -9.82
CA THR A 63 15.08 7.27 -10.85
C THR A 63 14.30 6.04 -10.37
N GLN A 64 14.04 5.95 -9.07
CA GLN A 64 13.28 4.88 -8.43
C GLN A 64 12.13 5.47 -7.62
N HIS A 65 11.14 4.64 -7.28
CA HIS A 65 10.02 5.03 -6.43
C HIS A 65 10.11 4.27 -5.11
N HIS A 66 10.13 4.97 -3.99
CA HIS A 66 10.12 4.34 -2.68
C HIS A 66 8.67 4.05 -2.28
N TYR A 67 8.36 2.81 -1.92
CA TYR A 67 7.05 2.44 -1.42
C TYR A 67 7.13 1.92 0.01
N SER A 68 6.02 2.06 0.72
CA SER A 68 5.85 1.62 2.10
C SER A 68 4.42 1.12 2.26
N ALA A 69 4.27 -0.13 2.68
CA ALA A 69 3.00 -0.74 3.02
C ALA A 69 2.93 -0.93 4.53
N TYR A 70 1.79 -0.59 5.12
CA TYR A 70 1.50 -0.69 6.52
C TYR A 70 0.18 -1.42 6.68
N GLN A 71 0.13 -2.43 7.53
CA GLN A 71 -1.11 -3.13 7.82
C GLN A 71 -1.30 -3.25 9.33
N ARG A 72 -2.42 -2.74 9.85
CA ARG A 72 -2.67 -2.68 11.30
C ARG A 72 -2.89 -4.07 11.88
N ASP A 73 -3.61 -4.90 11.15
CA ASP A 73 -3.97 -6.28 11.52
C ASP A 73 -3.40 -7.27 10.51
N ALA A 74 -2.08 -7.17 10.25
CA ALA A 74 -1.37 -8.07 9.36
C ALA A 74 -1.53 -9.55 9.78
N TRP A 75 -1.79 -9.83 11.06
CA TRP A 75 -2.09 -11.19 11.52
C TRP A 75 -3.45 -11.68 11.01
N TYR A 76 -4.50 -10.85 11.06
CA TYR A 76 -5.85 -11.23 10.65
C TYR A 76 -5.95 -11.44 9.13
N ASP A 77 -5.34 -10.55 8.37
CA ASP A 77 -5.30 -10.59 6.90
C ASP A 77 -4.10 -11.37 6.33
N LYS A 78 -3.31 -12.00 7.20
CA LYS A 78 -2.09 -12.76 6.88
C LYS A 78 -1.03 -11.95 6.09
N GLY A 79 -0.98 -10.64 6.28
CA GLY A 79 -0.04 -9.76 5.62
C GLY A 79 -0.26 -9.67 4.12
N ARG A 80 -1.48 -9.95 3.62
CA ARG A 80 -1.75 -9.92 2.18
C ARG A 80 -1.44 -8.59 1.51
N LEU A 81 -1.67 -7.47 2.19
CA LEU A 81 -1.32 -6.15 1.65
C LEU A 81 0.19 -6.00 1.52
N LEU A 82 0.92 -6.48 2.52
CA LEU A 82 2.37 -6.44 2.60
C LEU A 82 2.99 -7.33 1.52
N ASP A 83 2.43 -8.53 1.33
CA ASP A 83 2.81 -9.49 0.29
C ASP A 83 2.51 -8.96 -1.12
N ALA A 84 1.31 -8.39 -1.34
CA ALA A 84 0.95 -7.73 -2.59
C ALA A 84 1.91 -6.58 -2.92
N ALA A 85 2.25 -5.75 -1.94
CA ALA A 85 3.21 -4.67 -2.13
C ALA A 85 4.61 -5.19 -2.50
N LEU A 86 5.04 -6.31 -1.93
CA LEU A 86 6.30 -6.96 -2.26
C LEU A 86 6.27 -7.58 -3.67
N MET A 87 5.20 -8.31 -4.02
CA MET A 87 5.02 -8.90 -5.35
C MET A 87 4.94 -7.84 -6.46
N CYS A 88 4.35 -6.69 -6.15
CA CYS A 88 4.17 -5.60 -7.10
C CYS A 88 5.40 -4.68 -7.23
N SER A 89 6.43 -4.84 -6.40
CA SER A 89 7.63 -3.98 -6.41
C SER A 89 8.57 -4.18 -7.60
#